data_AF-A0A0F7NB00-F1
#
_entry.id   AF-A0A0F7NB00-F1
#
_cell.length_a   1.000
_cell.length_b   1.000
_cell.length_c   1.000
_cell.angle_alpha   90.00
_cell.angle_beta   90.00
_cell.angle_gamma   90.00
#
_symmetry.space_group_name_H-M   'P 1'
#
loop_
_entity.id
_entity.type
_entity.pdbx_description
1 polymer ?
#
loop_
_entity_poly.entity_id
_entity_poly.type
_entity_poly.pdbx_seq_one_letter_code
_entity_poly.pdbx_strand_id
1 'polypeptide(L)'
;MTSSANSQADTASPACCGAPAAAPAPQNTAAQQQPREVLIITDSCCNPAAAPAEERAVKTVTEAITATGSPARARLVSATEALAGALSPEILAEIQSQLVRGTARPPMVMIAGQIVASGNFTQQEVEAALAGTSA
;
A
#
# COMPACT_ATOMS: atom_id res chain seq x y z
N MET A 1 -34.29 19.74 54.07
CA MET A 1 -34.33 21.07 54.73
C MET A 1 -32.87 21.47 54.91
N THR A 2 -32.27 22.53 54.36
CA THR A 2 -32.66 23.78 53.66
C THR A 2 -31.33 24.36 53.14
N SER A 3 -31.23 24.77 51.86
CA SER A 3 -31.13 26.19 51.39
C SER A 3 -30.00 27.01 52.06
N SER A 4 -29.08 27.71 51.38
CA SER A 4 -29.24 28.80 50.38
C SER A 4 -27.85 29.22 49.85
N ALA A 5 -27.66 29.48 48.53
CA ALA A 5 -27.55 30.79 47.83
C ALA A 5 -26.23 31.58 48.11
N ASN A 6 -25.34 31.83 47.13
CA ASN A 6 -25.34 32.78 45.98
C ASN A 6 -24.75 34.18 46.32
N SER A 7 -23.83 34.69 45.47
CA SER A 7 -23.47 36.11 45.13
C SER A 7 -21.99 36.19 44.69
N GLN A 8 -21.63 36.29 43.40
CA GLN A 8 -21.58 37.45 42.50
C GLN A 8 -20.61 38.59 42.88
N ALA A 9 -19.60 38.80 42.03
CA ALA A 9 -18.94 40.06 41.63
C ALA A 9 -17.99 39.65 40.48
N ASP A 10 -18.24 39.85 39.19
CA ASP A 10 -18.61 41.06 38.44
C ASP A 10 -17.62 42.22 38.65
N THR A 11 -16.53 42.16 37.88
CA THR A 11 -15.76 43.33 37.48
C THR A 11 -15.66 43.31 35.96
N ALA A 12 -16.47 44.16 35.35
CA ALA A 12 -16.54 44.36 33.91
C ALA A 12 -15.39 45.25 33.38
N SER A 13 -14.82 44.79 32.25
CA SER A 13 -14.39 45.57 31.06
C SER A 13 -13.06 46.36 31.07
N PRO A 14 -12.42 46.61 29.89
CA PRO A 14 -13.03 46.64 28.54
C PRO A 14 -12.32 45.85 27.42
N ALA A 15 -13.10 45.67 26.36
CA ALA A 15 -12.77 45.05 25.09
C ALA A 15 -11.68 45.78 24.30
N CYS A 16 -10.78 45.00 23.69
CA CYS A 16 -10.10 45.39 22.46
C CYS A 16 -10.18 44.23 21.46
N CYS A 17 -10.92 44.49 20.38
CA CYS A 17 -10.77 43.87 19.06
C CYS A 17 -11.23 42.41 18.92
N GLY A 18 -12.38 42.25 18.26
CA GLY A 18 -12.91 40.96 17.86
C GLY A 18 -12.05 40.23 16.82
N ALA A 19 -12.07 38.91 16.93
CA ALA A 19 -11.87 37.99 15.83
C ALA A 19 -12.88 36.84 16.04
N PRO A 20 -13.63 36.41 15.01
CA PRO A 20 -14.53 35.28 15.15
C PRO A 20 -13.71 34.04 15.56
N ALA A 21 -14.26 33.26 16.48
CA ALA A 21 -13.71 31.95 16.86
C ALA A 21 -13.37 31.18 15.57
N ALA A 22 -12.08 31.04 15.30
CA ALA A 22 -11.60 30.31 14.16
C ALA A 22 -12.15 28.90 14.29
N ALA A 23 -13.04 28.55 13.36
CA ALA A 23 -13.53 27.21 13.19
C ALA A 23 -12.34 26.24 13.26
N PRO A 24 -12.46 25.08 13.91
CA PRO A 24 -11.43 24.06 13.80
C PRO A 24 -11.20 23.84 12.31
N ALA A 25 -9.98 24.14 11.86
CA ALA A 25 -9.59 23.97 10.48
C ALA A 25 -10.05 22.57 10.06
N PRO A 26 -10.76 22.41 8.93
CA PRO A 26 -11.07 21.08 8.44
C PRO A 26 -9.72 20.38 8.29
N GLN A 27 -9.47 19.40 9.17
CA GLN A 27 -8.40 18.45 8.99
C GLN A 27 -8.76 17.79 7.66
N ASN A 28 -8.12 18.28 6.61
CA ASN A 28 -8.28 17.78 5.27
C ASN A 28 -7.71 16.37 5.34
N THR A 29 -8.57 15.41 5.62
CA THR A 29 -8.31 13.97 5.62
C THR A 29 -8.11 13.53 4.17
N ALA A 30 -7.24 14.22 3.43
CA ALA A 30 -6.44 13.56 2.43
C ALA A 30 -5.47 12.67 3.21
N ALA A 31 -6.00 11.54 3.72
CA ALA A 31 -5.18 10.38 3.95
C ALA A 31 -4.31 10.27 2.71
N GLN A 32 -3.02 10.56 2.84
CA GLN A 32 -2.07 10.42 1.76
C GLN A 32 -2.23 8.98 1.30
N GLN A 33 -2.97 8.76 0.22
CA GLN A 33 -3.02 7.49 -0.46
C GLN A 33 -1.62 7.32 -1.01
N GLN A 34 -0.70 6.87 -0.16
CA GLN A 34 0.63 6.52 -0.58
C GLN A 34 0.43 5.50 -1.70
N PRO A 35 1.02 5.74 -2.87
CA PRO A 35 0.78 4.90 -4.00
C PRO A 35 1.11 3.46 -3.63
N ARG A 36 0.16 2.54 -3.86
CA ARG A 36 0.31 1.14 -3.44
C ARG A 36 1.49 0.53 -4.17
N GLU A 37 2.44 -0.03 -3.43
CA GLU A 37 3.58 -0.69 -4.03
C GLU A 37 3.18 -2.09 -4.53
N VAL A 38 3.45 -2.35 -5.81
CA VAL A 38 3.28 -3.64 -6.47
C VAL A 38 4.68 -4.13 -6.82
N LEU A 39 5.09 -5.26 -6.23
CA LEU A 39 6.41 -5.84 -6.48
C LEU A 39 6.28 -6.96 -7.50
N ILE A 40 7.16 -6.96 -8.50
CA ILE A 40 7.27 -8.03 -9.48
C ILE A 40 8.60 -8.72 -9.23
N ILE A 41 8.56 -9.92 -8.66
CA ILE A 41 9.75 -10.69 -8.30
C ILE A 41 10.16 -11.57 -9.48
N THR A 42 11.41 -11.43 -9.89
CA THR A 42 11.98 -12.03 -11.11
C THR A 42 13.18 -12.93 -10.79
N ASP A 43 13.48 -13.90 -11.65
CA ASP A 43 14.57 -14.87 -11.49
C ASP A 43 15.50 -14.98 -12.71
N SER A 44 15.33 -14.12 -13.71
CA SER A 44 16.12 -14.11 -14.95
C SER A 44 17.61 -13.90 -14.75
N CYS A 45 18.01 -13.30 -13.61
CA CYS A 45 19.41 -13.20 -13.21
C CYS A 45 20.10 -14.56 -13.01
N CYS A 46 19.33 -15.61 -12.68
CA CYS A 46 19.82 -16.97 -12.47
C CYS A 46 19.27 -17.96 -13.51
N ASN A 47 18.18 -17.62 -14.19
CA ASN A 47 17.53 -18.43 -15.21
C ASN A 47 17.19 -17.57 -16.45
N PRO A 48 18.11 -17.42 -17.43
CA PRO A 48 17.88 -16.58 -18.59
C PRO A 48 16.64 -16.96 -19.41
N ALA A 49 16.20 -18.22 -19.36
CA ALA A 49 14.99 -18.67 -20.03
C ALA A 49 13.69 -18.09 -19.43
N ALA A 50 13.75 -17.48 -18.25
CA ALA A 50 12.62 -16.83 -17.60
C ALA A 50 12.31 -15.42 -18.15
N ALA A 51 13.25 -14.76 -18.84
CA ALA A 51 13.09 -13.38 -19.30
C ALA A 51 11.78 -13.12 -20.09
N PRO A 52 11.34 -13.98 -21.02
CA PRO A 52 10.07 -13.76 -21.71
C PRO A 52 8.83 -13.89 -20.81
N ALA A 53 8.91 -14.65 -19.73
CA ALA A 53 7.83 -14.71 -18.74
C ALA A 53 7.78 -13.43 -17.90
N GLU A 54 8.94 -12.87 -17.55
CA GLU A 54 9.06 -11.62 -16.80
C GLU A 54 8.55 -10.41 -17.59
N GLU A 55 8.92 -10.29 -18.86
CA GLU A 55 8.39 -9.24 -19.75
C GLU A 55 6.86 -9.28 -19.82
N ARG A 56 6.29 -10.49 -19.91
CA ARG A 56 4.84 -10.69 -19.87
C ARG A 56 4.25 -10.28 -18.53
N ALA A 57 4.86 -10.67 -17.42
CA ALA A 57 4.44 -10.27 -16.08
C ALA A 57 4.40 -8.74 -15.91
N VAL A 58 5.46 -8.04 -16.33
CA VAL A 58 5.53 -6.57 -16.28
C VAL A 58 4.43 -5.93 -17.11
N LYS A 59 4.22 -6.42 -18.34
CA LYS A 59 3.15 -5.95 -19.20
C LYS A 59 1.78 -6.15 -18.55
N THR A 60 1.49 -7.35 -18.07
CA THR A 60 0.20 -7.70 -17.45
C THR A 60 -0.07 -6.87 -16.20
N VAL A 61 0.93 -6.64 -15.33
CA VAL A 61 0.77 -5.79 -14.15
C VAL A 61 0.52 -4.33 -14.55
N THR A 62 1.25 -3.82 -15.54
CA THR A 62 1.09 -2.44 -16.02
C THR A 62 -0.30 -2.21 -16.62
N GLU A 63 -0.78 -3.17 -17.41
CA GLU A 63 -2.14 -3.15 -17.97
C GLU A 63 -3.20 -3.18 -16.86
N ALA A 64 -3.03 -4.04 -15.85
CA ALA A 64 -3.95 -4.12 -14.70
C ALA A 64 -3.99 -2.83 -13.87
N ILE A 65 -2.85 -2.20 -13.61
CA ILE A 65 -2.78 -0.92 -12.90
C ILE A 65 -3.48 0.18 -13.71
N THR A 66 -3.25 0.21 -15.02
CA THR A 66 -3.86 1.19 -15.93
C THR A 66 -5.37 1.00 -16.02
N ALA A 67 -5.84 -0.24 -16.17
CA ALA A 67 -7.25 -0.58 -16.31
C ALA A 67 -8.06 -0.29 -15.03
N THR A 68 -7.46 -0.53 -13.86
CA THR A 68 -8.11 -0.24 -12.57
C THR A 68 -8.08 1.24 -12.19
N GLY A 69 -7.27 2.07 -12.85
CA GLY A 69 -7.02 3.45 -12.43
C GLY A 69 -6.42 3.54 -11.03
N SER A 70 -5.85 2.45 -10.52
CA SER A 70 -5.31 2.39 -9.16
C SER A 70 -4.07 3.27 -9.06
N PRO A 71 -3.89 4.05 -7.98
CA PRO A 71 -2.66 4.81 -7.74
C PRO A 71 -1.52 3.87 -7.30
N ALA A 72 -1.31 2.75 -7.99
CA ALA A 72 -0.28 1.78 -7.69
C ALA A 72 1.01 2.06 -8.48
N ARG A 73 2.16 1.68 -7.92
CA ARG A 73 3.47 1.74 -8.59
C ARG A 73 4.07 0.34 -8.64
N ALA A 74 4.32 -0.13 -9.85
CA ALA A 74 5.05 -1.38 -10.06
C ALA A 74 6.56 -1.16 -9.89
N ARG A 75 7.21 -2.06 -9.16
CA ARG A 75 8.66 -2.13 -9.00
C ARG A 75 9.11 -3.55 -9.29
N LEU A 76 10.10 -3.72 -10.16
CA LEU A 76 10.75 -5.00 -10.35
C LEU A 76 11.76 -5.24 -9.22
N VAL A 77 11.83 -6.48 -8.75
CA VAL A 77 12.81 -6.93 -7.77
C VAL A 77 13.35 -8.26 -8.22
N SER A 78 14.61 -8.29 -8.64
CA SER A 78 15.29 -9.54 -8.97
C SER A 78 15.53 -10.39 -7.72
N ALA A 79 15.67 -11.69 -7.90
CA ALA A 79 16.05 -12.60 -6.82
C ALA A 79 17.35 -12.16 -6.13
N THR A 80 18.32 -11.64 -6.88
CA THR A 80 19.55 -11.08 -6.33
C THR A 80 19.30 -9.85 -5.46
N GLU A 81 18.46 -8.92 -5.90
CA GLU A 81 18.09 -7.73 -5.10
C GLU A 81 17.29 -8.11 -3.85
N ALA A 82 16.38 -9.08 -3.96
CA ALA A 82 15.64 -9.62 -2.83
C ALA A 82 16.58 -10.18 -1.76
N LEU A 83 17.61 -10.93 -2.16
CA LEU A 83 18.66 -11.46 -1.27
C LEU A 83 19.60 -10.37 -0.75
N ALA A 84 19.80 -9.28 -1.50
CA ALA A 84 20.62 -8.14 -1.09
C ALA A 84 19.90 -7.19 -0.11
N GLY A 85 18.69 -7.52 0.33
CA GLY A 85 17.93 -6.76 1.31
C GLY A 85 16.90 -5.78 0.73
N ALA A 86 16.54 -5.91 -0.56
CA ALA A 86 15.46 -5.11 -1.15
C ALA A 86 14.06 -5.49 -0.60
N LEU A 87 13.94 -6.66 0.03
CA LEU A 87 12.74 -7.17 0.71
C LEU A 87 13.03 -7.40 2.19
N SER A 88 11.99 -7.34 3.03
CA SER A 88 12.15 -7.70 4.45
C SER A 88 12.46 -9.19 4.61
N PRO A 89 13.15 -9.59 5.69
CA PRO A 89 13.46 -11.00 5.94
C PRO A 89 12.23 -11.90 6.01
N GLU A 90 11.11 -11.37 6.53
CA GLU A 90 9.84 -12.09 6.66
C GLU A 90 9.23 -12.38 5.28
N ILE A 91 9.20 -11.36 4.40
CA ILE A 91 8.73 -11.51 3.02
C ILE A 91 9.60 -12.52 2.27
N LEU A 92 10.93 -12.41 2.42
CA LEU A 92 11.87 -13.31 1.76
C LEU A 92 11.68 -14.76 2.23
N ALA A 93 11.49 -14.98 3.54
CA ALA A 93 11.24 -16.30 4.11
C ALA A 93 9.93 -16.91 3.59
N GLU A 94 8.87 -16.10 3.46
CA GLU A 94 7.60 -16.54 2.90
C GLU A 94 7.74 -16.94 1.43
N ILE A 95 8.40 -16.10 0.62
CA ILE A 95 8.69 -16.41 -0.79
C ILE A 95 9.46 -17.73 -0.90
N GLN A 96 10.54 -17.89 -0.14
CA GLN A 96 11.34 -19.12 -0.14
C GLN A 96 10.51 -20.35 0.26
N SER A 97 9.67 -20.23 1.29
CA SER A 97 8.76 -21.30 1.72
C SER A 97 7.83 -21.73 0.59
N GLN A 98 7.22 -20.78 -0.13
CA GLN A 98 6.31 -21.10 -1.23
C GLN A 98 7.03 -21.68 -2.45
N LEU A 99 8.24 -21.22 -2.74
CA LEU A 99 9.08 -21.78 -3.80
C LEU A 99 9.47 -23.23 -3.49
N VAL A 100 9.90 -23.52 -2.27
CA VAL A 100 10.28 -24.88 -1.83
C VAL A 100 9.07 -25.82 -1.83
N ARG A 101 7.89 -25.34 -1.41
CA ARG A 101 6.64 -26.11 -1.47
C ARG A 101 6.11 -26.29 -2.89
N GLY A 102 6.62 -25.53 -3.85
CA GLY A 102 6.15 -25.51 -5.24
C GLY A 102 4.77 -24.87 -5.41
N THR A 103 4.29 -24.10 -4.43
CA THR A 103 3.00 -23.41 -4.46
C THR A 103 3.06 -22.06 -5.16
N ALA A 104 4.25 -21.47 -5.28
CA ALA A 104 4.51 -20.30 -6.09
C ALA A 104 5.76 -20.52 -6.96
N ARG A 105 5.84 -19.82 -8.08
CA ARG A 105 7.00 -19.82 -8.98
C ARG A 105 7.22 -18.43 -9.57
N PRO A 106 8.46 -18.01 -9.85
CA PRO A 106 8.71 -16.77 -10.57
C PRO A 106 8.13 -16.83 -12.00
N PRO A 107 7.75 -15.69 -12.59
CA PRO A 107 7.64 -14.38 -11.93
C PRO A 107 6.48 -14.34 -10.91
N MET A 108 6.64 -13.60 -9.82
CA MET A 108 5.62 -13.43 -8.78
C MET A 108 5.20 -11.98 -8.65
N VAL A 109 3.92 -11.74 -8.38
CA VAL A 109 3.40 -10.39 -8.09
C VAL A 109 3.02 -10.34 -6.62
N MET A 110 3.51 -9.32 -5.93
CA MET A 110 3.12 -9.01 -4.58
C MET A 110 2.46 -7.65 -4.47
N ILE A 111 1.41 -7.58 -3.67
CA ILE A 111 0.71 -6.35 -3.35
C ILE A 111 0.53 -6.32 -1.83
N ALA A 112 0.92 -5.21 -1.18
CA ALA A 112 0.83 -5.06 0.27
C ALA A 112 1.48 -6.23 1.07
N GLY A 113 2.62 -6.74 0.59
CA GLY A 113 3.37 -7.81 1.27
C GLY A 113 2.80 -9.22 1.09
N GLN A 114 1.77 -9.41 0.26
CA GLN A 114 1.17 -10.71 -0.03
C GLN A 114 1.43 -11.10 -1.48
N ILE A 115 1.75 -12.37 -1.74
CA ILE A 115 1.83 -12.92 -3.10
C ILE A 115 0.39 -13.07 -3.61
N VAL A 116 0.04 -12.31 -4.64
CA VAL A 116 -1.32 -12.31 -5.22
C VAL A 116 -1.41 -13.13 -6.49
N ALA A 117 -0.27 -13.31 -7.18
CA ALA A 117 -0.19 -14.06 -8.43
C ALA A 117 1.24 -14.61 -8.61
N SER A 118 1.38 -15.74 -9.30
CA SER A 118 2.68 -16.36 -9.58
C SER A 118 2.69 -17.17 -10.88
N GLY A 119 3.86 -17.31 -11.50
CA GLY A 119 4.06 -18.05 -12.74
C GLY A 119 3.33 -17.42 -13.92
N ASN A 120 2.42 -18.19 -14.54
CA ASN A 120 1.59 -17.71 -15.65
C ASN A 120 0.25 -17.22 -15.10
N PHE A 121 0.21 -15.95 -14.70
CA PHE A 121 -1.00 -15.28 -14.23
C PHE A 121 -1.63 -14.40 -15.30
N THR A 122 -2.87 -13.98 -15.06
CA THR A 122 -3.67 -13.16 -15.98
C THR A 122 -3.83 -11.73 -15.47
N GLN A 123 -4.21 -10.82 -16.37
CA GLN A 123 -4.51 -9.43 -16.00
C GLN A 123 -5.63 -9.36 -14.96
N GLN A 124 -6.69 -10.14 -15.14
CA GLN A 124 -7.88 -10.15 -14.27
C GLN A 124 -7.55 -10.55 -12.83
N GLU A 125 -6.61 -11.49 -12.62
CA GLU A 125 -6.15 -11.88 -11.28
C GLU A 125 -5.48 -10.70 -10.57
N VAL A 126 -4.64 -9.95 -11.28
CA VAL A 126 -3.95 -8.77 -10.72
C VAL A 126 -4.94 -7.62 -10.48
N GLU A 127 -5.89 -7.40 -11.39
CA GLU A 127 -6.96 -6.40 -11.23
C GLU A 127 -7.83 -6.69 -10.00
N ALA A 128 -8.22 -7.95 -9.82
CA ALA A 128 -9.00 -8.38 -8.66
C ALA A 128 -8.23 -8.12 -7.35
N ALA A 129 -6.92 -8.39 -7.34
CA ALA A 129 -6.07 -8.11 -6.19
C ALA A 129 -5.92 -6.60 -5.91
N LEU A 130 -5.81 -5.78 -6.96
CA LEU A 130 -5.77 -4.32 -6.86
C LEU A 130 -7.09 -3.73 -6.35
N ALA A 131 -8.22 -4.31 -6.75
CA ALA A 131 -9.57 -3.87 -6.35
C ALA A 131 -9.98 -4.38 -4.96
N GLY A 132 -9.55 -5.58 -4.57
CA GLY A 132 -9.99 -6.33 -3.38
C GLY A 132 -9.38 -5.91 -2.05
N THR A 133 -8.57 -4.86 -1.99
CA THR A 133 -8.02 -4.31 -0.74
C THR A 133 -8.59 -2.93 -0.46
N SER A 134 -9.84 -2.90 -0.03
CA SER A 134 -10.48 -1.77 0.66
C SER A 134 -11.39 -2.34 1.75
N ALA A 135 -10.80 -2.76 2.87
CA ALA A 135 -11.49 -3.02 4.12
C ALA A 135 -10.53 -2.76 5.27
#